data_AF-A0A9P1HF30-F1
#
_entry.id   AF-A0A9P1HF30-F1
#
_cell.length_a   1.000
_cell.length_b   1.000
_cell.length_c   1.000
_cell.angle_alpha   90.00
_cell.angle_beta   90.00
_cell.angle_gamma   90.00
#
_symmetry.space_group_name_H-M   'P 1'
#
loop_
_entity.id
_entity.type
_entity.pdbx_description
1 polymer ?
#
loop_
_entity_poly.entity_id
_entity_poly.type
_entity_poly.pdbx_seq_one_letter_code
_entity_poly.pdbx_strand_id
1 'polypeptide(L)'
;MICHKLTCFILFYFMLIILIEADGSSGNHRGQWKVVDTNSNIPCVALTAQLDLRLTYLVKFTEVTEDVTIMVPKESTVSSQSSCKVNNIVNNNIIESQLLQLDLYKMPGWTLKFYFTKDARLQTNDEKEWALYQIEVYANYSSLPDMFPNSADTSHVYVNLIDLGGKNDIADSLYSTVDTSLYCPSKQLYMINSNADFGPEASITFSLLQVQAYIHSVSYASSSAFGAKIVCPNDQHQADLVPIIVGSALAGFIIFTMLAYLAYRACLPAEVIQLVNANSHINETLSSDDEDNPNDIIINSFDHKL
;
A
#
# COMPACT_ATOMS: atom_id res chain seq x y z
N MET A 1 24.73 -22.25 38.08
CA MET A 1 23.34 -22.59 37.71
C MET A 1 22.61 -21.48 36.91
N ILE A 2 23.17 -20.28 36.76
CA ILE A 2 22.54 -19.13 36.06
C ILE A 2 22.83 -19.14 34.54
N CYS A 3 23.98 -19.70 34.13
CA CYS A 3 24.41 -19.74 32.73
C CYS A 3 23.50 -20.60 31.81
N HIS A 4 22.86 -21.65 32.36
CA HIS A 4 21.96 -22.52 31.61
C HIS A 4 20.55 -21.91 31.42
N LYS A 5 20.13 -21.00 32.31
CA LYS A 5 18.84 -20.30 32.19
C LYS A 5 18.88 -19.17 31.15
N LEU A 6 20.04 -18.54 30.96
CA LEU A 6 20.23 -17.45 30.00
C LEU A 6 20.25 -17.96 28.54
N THR A 7 20.85 -19.13 28.31
CA THR A 7 20.90 -19.77 26.98
C THR A 7 19.51 -20.25 26.53
N CYS A 8 18.68 -20.76 27.44
CA CYS A 8 17.29 -21.12 27.15
C CYS A 8 16.43 -19.89 26.77
N PHE A 9 16.64 -18.75 27.42
CA PHE A 9 15.86 -17.53 27.17
C PHE A 9 16.18 -16.92 25.79
N ILE A 10 17.46 -16.95 25.39
CA ILE A 10 17.92 -16.47 24.07
C ILE A 10 17.41 -17.38 22.94
N LEU A 11 17.42 -18.71 23.14
CA LEU A 11 16.86 -19.68 22.19
C LEU A 11 15.34 -19.55 22.03
N PHE A 12 14.62 -19.24 23.12
CA PHE A 12 13.17 -19.02 23.07
C PHE A 12 12.81 -17.73 22.32
N TYR A 13 13.61 -16.67 22.49
CA TYR A 13 13.44 -15.41 21.76
C TYR A 13 13.74 -15.56 20.25
N PHE A 14 14.75 -16.37 19.89
CA PHE A 14 15.06 -16.67 18.50
C PHE A 14 14.01 -17.57 17.82
N MET A 15 13.42 -18.52 18.56
CA MET A 15 12.31 -19.35 18.06
C MET A 15 11.01 -18.55 17.84
N LEU A 16 10.76 -17.51 18.64
CA LEU A 16 9.57 -16.66 18.48
C LEU A 16 9.61 -15.80 17.20
N ILE A 17 10.82 -15.45 16.72
CA ILE A 17 11.01 -14.62 15.52
C ILE A 17 10.80 -15.44 14.23
N ILE A 18 10.92 -16.77 14.26
CA ILE A 18 10.81 -17.64 13.07
C ILE A 18 9.35 -18.01 12.75
N LEU A 19 8.38 -17.66 13.59
CA LEU A 19 6.97 -18.06 13.43
C LEU A 19 6.08 -17.04 12.69
N ILE A 20 6.63 -15.95 12.17
CA ILE A 20 5.86 -14.99 11.36
C ILE A 20 6.33 -15.10 9.92
N GLU A 21 5.74 -16.06 9.19
CA GLU A 21 5.41 -15.99 7.77
C GLU A 21 4.92 -17.37 7.32
N ALA A 22 3.66 -17.64 7.64
CA ALA A 22 2.87 -18.59 6.88
C ALA A 22 1.62 -17.84 6.47
N ASP A 23 1.53 -17.46 5.19
CA ASP A 23 0.21 -17.27 4.63
C ASP A 23 0.10 -17.76 3.18
N GLY A 24 -0.82 -18.69 3.02
CA GLY A 24 -1.77 -18.71 1.90
C GLY A 24 -1.27 -19.13 0.52
N SER A 25 -1.09 -20.44 0.32
CA SER A 25 -1.36 -21.02 -1.00
C SER A 25 -2.87 -20.87 -1.30
N SER A 26 -3.22 -20.11 -2.34
CA SER A 26 -4.59 -20.00 -2.84
C SER A 26 -4.54 -19.80 -4.37
N GLY A 27 -5.35 -20.59 -5.10
CA GLY A 27 -5.42 -20.57 -6.56
C GLY A 27 -5.57 -19.17 -7.14
N ASN A 28 -4.80 -18.88 -8.18
CA ASN A 28 -4.69 -17.53 -8.74
C ASN A 28 -5.96 -17.17 -9.56
N HIS A 29 -6.91 -16.48 -8.92
CA HIS A 29 -8.12 -15.89 -9.52
C HIS A 29 -7.89 -14.46 -10.04
N ARG A 30 -6.63 -14.03 -10.10
CA ARG A 30 -6.22 -12.71 -10.58
C ARG A 30 -6.36 -12.63 -12.10
N GLY A 31 -7.24 -11.75 -12.57
CA GLY A 31 -7.36 -11.43 -13.99
C GLY A 31 -6.30 -10.45 -14.46
N GLN A 32 -6.04 -10.44 -15.77
CA GLN A 32 -5.09 -9.56 -16.44
C GLN A 32 -5.75 -8.95 -17.67
N TRP A 33 -5.92 -7.63 -17.66
CA TRP A 33 -6.63 -6.89 -18.69
C TRP A 33 -5.82 -5.68 -19.14
N LYS A 34 -5.82 -5.41 -20.44
CA LYS A 34 -5.12 -4.26 -21.02
C LYS A 34 -5.89 -3.64 -22.16
N VAL A 35 -5.86 -2.32 -22.23
CA VAL A 35 -6.36 -1.55 -23.37
C VAL A 35 -5.14 -1.10 -24.18
N VAL A 36 -5.13 -1.41 -25.47
CA VAL A 36 -4.03 -1.08 -26.38
C VAL A 36 -4.52 -0.05 -27.37
N ASP A 37 -3.76 1.02 -27.55
CA ASP A 37 -4.04 2.00 -28.60
C ASP A 37 -3.78 1.36 -29.96
N THR A 38 -4.79 1.40 -30.83
CA THR A 38 -4.73 0.80 -32.17
C THR A 38 -3.68 1.47 -33.07
N ASN A 39 -3.34 2.74 -32.82
CA ASN A 39 -2.41 3.49 -33.66
C ASN A 39 -0.95 3.22 -33.27
N SER A 40 -0.65 3.26 -31.98
CA SER A 40 0.72 3.09 -31.47
C SER A 40 1.06 1.65 -31.12
N ASN A 41 0.06 0.77 -30.95
CA ASN A 41 0.18 -0.57 -30.39
C ASN A 41 0.81 -0.59 -28.98
N ILE A 42 0.74 0.54 -28.27
CA ILE A 42 1.21 0.69 -26.89
C ILE A 42 -0.01 0.53 -25.97
N PRO A 43 0.08 -0.27 -24.89
CA PRO A 43 -0.98 -0.30 -23.89
C PRO A 43 -1.15 1.10 -23.31
N CYS A 44 -2.38 1.56 -23.10
CA CYS A 44 -2.65 2.82 -22.41
C CYS A 44 -3.15 2.59 -20.98
N VAL A 45 -3.87 1.48 -20.75
CA VAL A 45 -4.33 1.01 -19.44
C VAL A 45 -3.94 -0.45 -19.27
N ALA A 46 -3.43 -0.81 -18.10
CA ALA A 46 -3.23 -2.18 -17.67
C ALA A 46 -3.80 -2.36 -16.26
N LEU A 47 -4.59 -3.42 -16.06
CA LEU A 47 -5.19 -3.79 -14.78
C LEU A 47 -4.92 -5.26 -14.52
N THR A 48 -4.43 -5.57 -13.34
CA THR A 48 -4.27 -6.94 -12.87
C THR A 48 -4.76 -7.03 -11.43
N ALA A 49 -5.88 -7.71 -11.21
CA ALA A 49 -6.51 -7.79 -9.89
C ALA A 49 -7.41 -9.03 -9.79
N GLN A 50 -7.70 -9.44 -8.57
CA GLN A 50 -8.91 -10.21 -8.27
C GLN A 50 -10.00 -9.20 -7.85
N LEU A 51 -11.18 -9.31 -8.46
CA LEU A 51 -12.29 -8.38 -8.26
C LEU A 51 -13.50 -9.15 -7.75
N ASP A 52 -14.09 -8.68 -6.65
CA ASP A 52 -15.35 -9.20 -6.12
C ASP A 52 -16.37 -8.06 -6.08
N LEU A 53 -17.54 -8.27 -6.68
CA LEU A 53 -18.66 -7.32 -6.69
C LEU A 53 -19.68 -7.75 -5.65
N ARG A 54 -20.06 -6.86 -4.74
CA ARG A 54 -21.20 -7.06 -3.85
C ARG A 54 -22.32 -6.14 -4.28
N LEU A 55 -23.41 -6.72 -4.75
CA LEU A 55 -24.54 -6.02 -5.35
C LEU A 55 -25.81 -6.32 -4.57
N THR A 56 -26.64 -5.32 -4.33
CA THR A 56 -27.99 -5.52 -3.79
C THR A 56 -29.05 -5.35 -4.89
N TYR A 57 -30.17 -6.06 -4.78
CA TYR A 57 -31.26 -5.97 -5.75
C TYR A 57 -32.61 -6.09 -5.04
N LEU A 58 -33.64 -5.51 -5.66
CA LEU A 58 -35.02 -5.59 -5.14
C LEU A 58 -35.69 -6.88 -5.60
N VAL A 59 -36.33 -7.59 -4.68
CA VAL A 59 -37.11 -8.80 -5.00
C VAL A 59 -38.53 -8.43 -5.41
N LYS A 60 -38.98 -8.97 -6.53
CA LYS A 60 -40.26 -8.68 -7.18
C LYS A 60 -41.43 -8.91 -6.23
N PHE A 61 -42.40 -7.99 -6.26
CA PHE A 61 -43.60 -8.00 -5.42
C PHE A 61 -43.33 -7.92 -3.91
N THR A 62 -42.11 -7.55 -3.52
CA THR A 62 -41.73 -7.29 -2.13
C THR A 62 -41.03 -5.95 -2.02
N GLU A 63 -40.88 -5.46 -0.79
CA GLU A 63 -40.01 -4.32 -0.47
C GLU A 63 -38.65 -4.79 0.07
N VAL A 64 -38.31 -6.07 -0.14
CA VAL A 64 -37.09 -6.69 0.39
C VAL A 64 -35.96 -6.54 -0.61
N THR A 65 -34.80 -6.07 -0.11
CA THR A 65 -33.54 -6.10 -0.84
C THR A 65 -32.72 -7.30 -0.42
N GLU A 66 -32.14 -8.00 -1.39
CA GLU A 66 -31.19 -9.09 -1.17
C GLU A 66 -29.81 -8.71 -1.68
N ASP A 67 -28.76 -9.30 -1.10
CA ASP A 67 -27.37 -9.07 -1.50
C ASP A 67 -26.71 -10.31 -2.10
N VAL A 68 -25.92 -10.09 -3.14
CA VAL A 68 -25.22 -11.14 -3.89
C VAL A 68 -23.77 -10.72 -4.04
N THR A 69 -22.86 -11.66 -3.80
CA THR A 69 -21.44 -11.46 -4.09
C THR A 69 -21.04 -12.24 -5.33
N ILE A 70 -20.48 -11.56 -6.32
CA ILE A 70 -20.04 -12.11 -7.59
C ILE A 70 -18.53 -11.92 -7.72
N MET A 71 -17.80 -13.02 -7.83
CA MET A 71 -16.39 -12.97 -8.22
C MET A 71 -16.30 -12.72 -9.71
N VAL A 72 -15.56 -11.68 -10.13
CA VAL A 72 -15.31 -11.41 -11.54
C VAL A 72 -14.36 -12.47 -12.09
N PRO A 73 -14.76 -13.25 -13.11
CA PRO A 73 -13.90 -14.28 -13.66
C PRO A 73 -12.64 -13.70 -14.31
N LYS A 74 -11.48 -14.32 -14.09
CA LYS A 74 -10.21 -13.91 -14.71
C LYS A 74 -10.22 -14.03 -16.24
N GLU A 75 -11.08 -14.87 -16.78
CA GLU A 75 -11.30 -15.10 -18.21
C GLU A 75 -12.14 -13.99 -18.88
N SER A 76 -12.64 -13.02 -18.11
CA SER A 76 -13.37 -11.86 -18.65
C SER A 76 -12.50 -11.11 -19.65
N THR A 77 -13.09 -10.55 -20.70
CA THR A 77 -12.36 -9.97 -21.83
C THR A 77 -12.51 -8.46 -21.88
N VAL A 78 -11.48 -7.76 -22.38
CA VAL A 78 -11.56 -6.33 -22.64
C VAL A 78 -12.51 -6.08 -23.82
N SER A 79 -13.55 -5.29 -23.58
CA SER A 79 -14.57 -4.97 -24.56
C SER A 79 -14.02 -4.07 -25.67
N SER A 80 -14.60 -4.17 -26.87
CA SER A 80 -14.28 -3.28 -28.00
C SER A 80 -14.64 -1.81 -27.76
N GLN A 81 -15.45 -1.53 -26.72
CA GLN A 81 -15.79 -0.17 -26.27
C GLN A 81 -14.70 0.47 -25.40
N SER A 82 -13.70 -0.31 -24.95
CA SER A 82 -12.56 0.24 -24.20
C SER A 82 -11.76 1.20 -25.09
N SER A 83 -11.26 2.29 -24.50
CA SER A 83 -10.57 3.33 -25.26
C SER A 83 -9.47 4.00 -24.46
N CYS A 84 -8.37 4.35 -25.13
CA CYS A 84 -7.28 5.15 -24.57
C CYS A 84 -7.61 6.65 -24.48
N LYS A 85 -8.72 7.08 -25.08
CA LYS A 85 -9.23 8.45 -25.00
C LYS A 85 -10.75 8.44 -25.20
N VAL A 86 -11.48 8.89 -24.19
CA VAL A 86 -12.93 9.07 -24.22
C VAL A 86 -13.30 10.32 -23.43
N ASN A 87 -14.34 11.03 -23.86
CA ASN A 87 -14.92 12.14 -23.12
C ASN A 87 -16.11 11.61 -22.33
N ASN A 88 -15.98 11.52 -21.01
CA ASN A 88 -17.06 11.13 -20.13
C ASN A 88 -17.79 12.38 -19.63
N ILE A 89 -19.12 12.34 -19.54
CA ILE A 89 -19.93 13.46 -19.04
C ILE A 89 -20.35 13.15 -17.62
N VAL A 90 -19.88 13.94 -16.67
CA VAL A 90 -20.16 13.81 -15.24
C VAL A 90 -20.71 15.14 -14.74
N ASN A 91 -21.93 15.16 -14.19
CA ASN A 91 -22.61 16.39 -13.72
C ASN A 91 -22.52 17.54 -14.75
N ASN A 92 -22.86 17.26 -16.01
CA ASN A 92 -22.78 18.19 -17.15
C ASN A 92 -21.37 18.73 -17.48
N ASN A 93 -20.33 18.19 -16.87
CA ASN A 93 -18.94 18.52 -17.17
C ASN A 93 -18.31 17.42 -18.01
N ILE A 94 -17.47 17.80 -18.97
CA ILE A 94 -16.68 16.85 -19.75
C ILE A 94 -15.38 16.56 -19.00
N ILE A 95 -15.10 15.27 -18.81
CA ILE A 95 -13.86 14.74 -18.21
C ILE A 95 -13.15 13.89 -19.26
N GLU A 96 -11.96 14.31 -19.68
CA GLU A 96 -11.12 13.47 -20.55
C GLU A 96 -10.64 12.26 -19.75
N SER A 97 -10.90 11.06 -20.28
CA SER A 97 -10.70 9.80 -19.58
C SER A 97 -10.09 8.72 -20.47
N GLN A 98 -9.53 7.69 -19.84
CA GLN A 98 -9.31 6.37 -20.45
C GLN A 98 -10.33 5.40 -19.88
N LEU A 99 -10.87 4.54 -20.73
CA LEU A 99 -11.91 3.58 -20.39
C LEU A 99 -11.39 2.15 -20.56
N LEU A 100 -11.38 1.40 -19.47
CA LEU A 100 -11.29 -0.05 -19.48
C LEU A 100 -12.68 -0.62 -19.21
N GLN A 101 -13.28 -1.25 -20.20
CA GLN A 101 -14.53 -1.99 -20.06
C GLN A 101 -14.26 -3.48 -20.18
N LEU A 102 -14.77 -4.26 -19.22
CA LEU A 102 -14.72 -5.72 -19.22
C LEU A 102 -16.10 -6.29 -19.56
N ASP A 103 -16.12 -7.24 -20.49
CA ASP A 103 -17.26 -8.11 -20.74
C ASP A 103 -17.07 -9.39 -19.92
N LEU A 104 -17.98 -9.66 -18.98
CA LEU A 104 -17.78 -10.71 -17.96
C LEU A 104 -17.98 -12.11 -18.54
N TYR A 105 -17.02 -13.02 -18.29
CA TYR A 105 -17.03 -14.37 -18.85
C TYR A 105 -18.24 -15.18 -18.38
N LYS A 106 -18.97 -15.80 -19.33
CA LYS A 106 -20.20 -16.57 -19.09
C LYS A 106 -21.32 -15.78 -18.39
N MET A 107 -21.28 -14.45 -18.42
CA MET A 107 -22.30 -13.58 -17.85
C MET A 107 -22.80 -12.62 -18.95
N PRO A 108 -23.68 -13.08 -19.85
CA PRO A 108 -24.04 -12.30 -21.03
C PRO A 108 -24.79 -11.03 -20.64
N GLY A 109 -24.35 -9.92 -21.25
CA GLY A 109 -24.86 -8.59 -20.93
C GLY A 109 -24.42 -8.07 -19.57
N TRP A 110 -23.35 -8.61 -18.96
CA TRP A 110 -22.71 -7.99 -17.80
C TRP A 110 -21.46 -7.24 -18.23
N THR A 111 -21.31 -6.00 -17.78
CA THR A 111 -20.11 -5.20 -18.05
C THR A 111 -19.64 -4.46 -16.81
N LEU A 112 -18.32 -4.31 -16.70
CA LEU A 112 -17.66 -3.56 -15.64
C LEU A 112 -16.75 -2.51 -16.29
N LYS A 113 -16.98 -1.24 -15.98
CA LYS A 113 -16.20 -0.12 -16.55
C LYS A 113 -15.40 0.57 -15.48
N PHE A 114 -14.18 0.94 -15.85
CA PHE A 114 -13.26 1.73 -15.05
C PHE A 114 -12.84 2.96 -15.85
N TYR A 115 -13.06 4.14 -15.29
CA TYR A 115 -12.67 5.40 -15.91
C TYR A 115 -11.49 6.03 -15.17
N PHE A 116 -10.41 6.22 -15.90
CA PHE A 116 -9.20 6.87 -15.40
C PHE A 116 -9.10 8.28 -15.96
N THR A 117 -8.66 9.24 -15.16
CA THR A 117 -8.47 10.63 -15.60
C THR A 117 -7.17 11.22 -15.08
N LYS A 118 -6.77 12.36 -15.65
CA LYS A 118 -5.73 13.27 -15.14
C LYS A 118 -6.28 14.68 -14.85
N ASP A 119 -7.61 14.80 -14.79
CA ASP A 119 -8.29 16.08 -14.56
C ASP A 119 -8.13 16.52 -13.10
N ALA A 120 -7.54 17.70 -12.88
CA ALA A 120 -7.23 18.18 -11.54
C ALA A 120 -8.44 18.48 -10.65
N ARG A 121 -9.65 18.56 -11.21
CA ARG A 121 -10.89 18.59 -10.42
C ARG A 121 -11.08 17.33 -9.58
N LEU A 122 -10.44 16.22 -9.97
CA LEU A 122 -10.45 14.94 -9.27
C LEU A 122 -9.12 14.71 -8.52
N GLN A 123 -8.56 15.79 -7.96
CA GLN A 123 -7.39 15.81 -7.08
C GLN A 123 -6.09 15.26 -7.66
N THR A 124 -6.00 15.09 -8.98
CA THR A 124 -4.72 14.76 -9.65
C THR A 124 -3.84 16.00 -9.78
N ASN A 125 -2.53 15.87 -9.60
CA ASN A 125 -1.56 16.94 -9.82
C ASN A 125 -1.36 17.27 -11.31
N ASP A 126 -2.36 17.90 -11.93
CA ASP A 126 -2.39 18.46 -13.31
C ASP A 126 -1.50 17.69 -14.30
N GLU A 127 -2.07 16.63 -14.90
CA GLU A 127 -1.43 15.77 -15.90
C GLU A 127 -0.26 14.88 -15.44
N LYS A 128 0.31 15.08 -14.24
CA LYS A 128 1.41 14.24 -13.71
C LYS A 128 0.93 12.99 -13.00
N GLU A 129 -0.32 13.00 -12.58
CA GLU A 129 -0.97 11.89 -11.88
C GLU A 129 -2.22 11.48 -12.63
N TRP A 130 -2.57 10.21 -12.47
CA TRP A 130 -3.84 9.68 -12.91
C TRP A 130 -4.59 9.13 -11.70
N ALA A 131 -5.91 9.14 -11.76
CA ALA A 131 -6.79 8.55 -10.74
C ALA A 131 -7.90 7.72 -11.40
N LEU A 132 -8.27 6.61 -10.77
CA LEU A 132 -9.54 5.91 -11.05
C LEU A 132 -10.65 6.67 -10.34
N TYR A 133 -11.55 7.31 -11.08
CA TYR A 133 -12.53 8.22 -10.48
C TYR A 133 -13.98 7.70 -10.58
N GLN A 134 -14.23 6.76 -11.51
CA GLN A 134 -15.56 6.19 -11.73
C GLN A 134 -15.49 4.69 -12.02
N ILE A 135 -16.43 3.97 -11.42
CA ILE A 135 -16.68 2.55 -11.66
C ILE A 135 -18.17 2.39 -11.99
N GLU A 136 -18.46 1.74 -13.12
CA GLU A 136 -19.83 1.39 -13.49
C GLU A 136 -19.98 -0.13 -13.63
N VAL A 137 -21.08 -0.64 -13.09
CA VAL A 137 -21.47 -2.05 -13.24
C VAL A 137 -22.81 -2.09 -13.95
N TYR A 138 -22.84 -2.63 -15.17
CA TYR A 138 -24.09 -3.00 -15.80
C TYR A 138 -24.38 -4.47 -15.47
N ALA A 139 -25.39 -4.69 -14.64
CA ALA A 139 -25.82 -6.01 -14.17
C ALA A 139 -27.07 -6.45 -14.94
N ASN A 140 -27.00 -7.59 -15.62
CA ASN A 140 -28.15 -8.20 -16.28
C ASN A 140 -28.66 -9.38 -15.45
N TYR A 141 -29.54 -9.13 -14.48
CA TYR A 141 -30.06 -10.16 -13.56
C TYR A 141 -30.70 -11.33 -14.30
N SER A 142 -31.37 -11.04 -15.42
CA SER A 142 -32.03 -12.05 -16.25
C SER A 142 -31.09 -13.13 -16.80
N SER A 143 -29.79 -12.84 -16.93
CA SER A 143 -28.82 -13.83 -17.41
C SER A 143 -28.27 -14.74 -16.31
N LEU A 144 -28.53 -14.44 -15.03
CA LEU A 144 -28.06 -15.21 -13.87
C LEU A 144 -29.23 -15.46 -12.88
N PRO A 145 -30.30 -16.15 -13.31
CA PRO A 145 -31.51 -16.32 -12.52
C PRO A 145 -31.29 -17.10 -11.21
N ASP A 146 -30.26 -17.95 -11.15
CA ASP A 146 -29.92 -18.70 -9.94
C ASP A 146 -29.33 -17.81 -8.84
N MET A 147 -28.66 -16.72 -9.20
CA MET A 147 -28.08 -15.75 -8.26
C MET A 147 -29.03 -14.58 -7.97
N PHE A 148 -29.92 -14.25 -8.91
CA PHE A 148 -30.89 -13.17 -8.79
C PHE A 148 -32.32 -13.70 -8.94
N PRO A 149 -32.77 -14.60 -8.05
CA PRO A 149 -34.13 -15.14 -8.12
C PRO A 149 -35.16 -14.04 -7.93
N ASN A 150 -36.17 -14.00 -8.81
CA ASN A 150 -37.29 -13.06 -8.72
C ASN A 150 -36.85 -11.58 -8.63
N SER A 151 -35.81 -11.16 -9.34
CA SER A 151 -35.46 -9.73 -9.40
C SER A 151 -36.64 -8.89 -9.91
N ALA A 152 -36.89 -7.74 -9.29
CA ALA A 152 -37.94 -6.82 -9.70
C ALA A 152 -37.65 -6.23 -11.09
N ASP A 153 -36.38 -5.86 -11.33
CA ASP A 153 -35.85 -5.39 -12.59
C ASP A 153 -35.18 -6.51 -13.38
N THR A 154 -35.05 -6.34 -14.69
CA THR A 154 -34.29 -7.28 -15.56
C THR A 154 -32.80 -6.99 -15.58
N SER A 155 -32.44 -5.74 -15.39
CA SER A 155 -31.06 -5.23 -15.36
C SER A 155 -30.98 -3.93 -14.58
N HIS A 156 -29.77 -3.55 -14.15
CA HIS A 156 -29.50 -2.32 -13.43
C HIS A 156 -28.10 -1.78 -13.73
N VAL A 157 -27.93 -0.46 -13.65
CA VAL A 157 -26.62 0.21 -13.76
C VAL A 157 -26.26 0.78 -12.39
N TYR A 158 -25.23 0.22 -11.76
CA TYR A 158 -24.62 0.82 -10.58
C TYR A 158 -23.54 1.78 -11.04
N VAL A 159 -23.59 3.01 -10.56
CA VAL A 159 -22.59 4.05 -10.84
C VAL A 159 -22.29 4.80 -9.56
N ASN A 160 -21.03 5.15 -9.33
CA ASN A 160 -20.69 6.02 -8.23
C ASN A 160 -21.03 7.47 -8.54
N LEU A 161 -21.67 8.12 -7.57
CA LEU A 161 -21.93 9.55 -7.61
C LEU A 161 -20.61 10.29 -7.42
N ILE A 162 -20.35 11.23 -8.33
CA ILE A 162 -19.08 11.96 -8.38
C ILE A 162 -19.37 13.41 -8.09
N ASP A 163 -18.69 13.95 -7.10
CA ASP A 163 -18.65 15.38 -6.86
C ASP A 163 -17.29 15.93 -7.33
N LEU A 164 -17.31 16.77 -8.37
CA LEU A 164 -16.09 17.32 -9.00
C LEU A 164 -15.42 18.42 -8.17
N GLY A 165 -16.01 18.81 -7.03
CA GLY A 165 -15.36 19.69 -6.05
C GLY A 165 -15.28 19.06 -4.65
N GLY A 166 -15.71 17.80 -4.52
CA GLY A 166 -15.84 17.09 -3.27
C GLY A 166 -14.81 15.99 -3.10
N LYS A 167 -14.97 15.23 -2.02
CA LYS A 167 -14.17 14.05 -1.75
C LYS A 167 -14.64 12.90 -2.65
N ASN A 168 -13.71 12.21 -3.33
CA ASN A 168 -14.01 10.99 -4.07
C ASN A 168 -13.14 9.87 -3.53
N ASP A 169 -13.72 9.02 -2.69
CA ASP A 169 -12.97 7.97 -1.98
C ASP A 169 -12.20 7.04 -2.93
N ILE A 170 -12.72 6.79 -4.14
CA ILE A 170 -12.05 5.97 -5.16
C ILE A 170 -10.86 6.73 -5.73
N ALA A 171 -11.04 7.99 -6.17
CA ALA A 171 -9.97 8.80 -6.76
C ALA A 171 -8.86 9.09 -5.74
N ASP A 172 -9.23 9.36 -4.49
CA ASP A 172 -8.31 9.69 -3.39
C ASP A 172 -7.46 8.46 -2.97
N SER A 173 -7.92 7.24 -3.28
CA SER A 173 -7.24 5.99 -2.88
C SER A 173 -6.53 5.29 -4.04
N LEU A 174 -7.05 5.42 -5.25
CA LEU A 174 -6.58 4.72 -6.45
C LEU A 174 -6.01 5.72 -7.47
N TYR A 175 -4.85 6.27 -7.12
CA TYR A 175 -4.09 7.18 -7.96
C TYR A 175 -2.60 6.81 -8.00
N SER A 176 -1.91 7.27 -9.03
CA SER A 176 -0.44 7.17 -9.12
C SER A 176 0.11 8.22 -10.07
N THR A 177 1.42 8.42 -10.06
CA THR A 177 2.07 9.23 -11.09
C THR A 177 2.02 8.52 -12.45
N VAL A 178 2.01 9.30 -13.52
CA VAL A 178 2.14 8.78 -14.88
C VAL A 178 3.45 7.98 -14.99
N ASP A 179 3.44 6.93 -15.83
CA ASP A 179 4.55 5.97 -16.02
C ASP A 179 4.88 5.06 -14.81
N THR A 180 4.13 5.15 -13.71
CA THR A 180 4.22 4.22 -12.57
C THR A 180 2.94 3.40 -12.40
N SER A 181 3.07 2.22 -11.80
CA SER A 181 1.94 1.35 -11.47
C SER A 181 1.63 1.40 -9.98
N LEU A 182 0.35 1.50 -9.64
CA LEU A 182 -0.14 1.37 -8.28
C LEU A 182 -0.28 -0.11 -7.94
N TYR A 183 0.25 -0.54 -6.80
CA TYR A 183 0.16 -1.91 -6.31
C TYR A 183 -0.40 -1.97 -4.89
N CYS A 184 -1.50 -2.70 -4.72
CA CYS A 184 -2.10 -3.04 -3.43
C CYS A 184 -2.18 -4.57 -3.28
N PRO A 185 -1.32 -5.19 -2.45
CA PRO A 185 -1.49 -6.60 -2.13
C PRO A 185 -2.76 -6.86 -1.31
N SER A 186 -3.11 -5.95 -0.40
CA SER A 186 -4.25 -6.14 0.50
C SER A 186 -5.59 -5.89 -0.18
N LYS A 187 -6.65 -6.39 0.45
CA LYS A 187 -8.03 -6.18 0.01
C LYS A 187 -8.42 -4.72 0.24
N GLN A 188 -8.92 -4.07 -0.80
CA GLN A 188 -9.43 -2.69 -0.76
C GLN A 188 -10.90 -2.70 -1.19
N LEU A 189 -11.79 -2.22 -0.31
CA LEU A 189 -13.24 -2.15 -0.56
C LEU A 189 -13.62 -0.72 -0.92
N TYR A 190 -14.36 -0.54 -2.00
CA TYR A 190 -14.90 0.75 -2.42
C TYR A 190 -16.40 0.66 -2.65
N MET A 191 -17.13 1.65 -2.13
CA MET A 191 -18.56 1.78 -2.38
C MET A 191 -18.76 2.35 -3.79
N ILE A 192 -19.57 1.66 -4.60
CA ILE A 192 -20.05 2.18 -5.88
C ILE A 192 -21.28 3.01 -5.61
N ASN A 193 -22.30 2.44 -4.96
CA ASN A 193 -23.46 3.18 -4.50
C ASN A 193 -23.74 2.85 -3.03
N SER A 194 -23.86 3.87 -2.20
CA SER A 194 -24.27 3.76 -0.81
C SER A 194 -25.54 4.58 -0.52
N ASN A 195 -26.05 5.32 -1.51
CA ASN A 195 -27.22 6.16 -1.34
C ASN A 195 -28.46 5.47 -1.93
N ALA A 196 -29.38 5.10 -1.02
CA ALA A 196 -30.64 4.45 -1.36
C ALA A 196 -31.53 5.28 -2.30
N ASP A 197 -31.39 6.61 -2.30
CA ASP A 197 -32.16 7.50 -3.19
C ASP A 197 -31.76 7.34 -4.66
N PHE A 198 -30.53 6.88 -4.93
CA PHE A 198 -29.98 6.73 -6.27
C PHE A 198 -29.95 5.28 -6.76
N GLY A 199 -30.42 4.35 -5.93
CA GLY A 199 -30.55 2.94 -6.29
C GLY A 199 -30.07 1.98 -5.21
N PRO A 200 -30.07 0.67 -5.52
CA PRO A 200 -29.53 -0.34 -4.64
C PRO A 200 -28.04 -0.12 -4.31
N GLU A 201 -27.65 -0.54 -3.11
CA GLU A 201 -26.27 -0.54 -2.65
C GLU A 201 -25.39 -1.45 -3.51
N ALA A 202 -24.19 -0.99 -3.83
CA ALA A 202 -23.17 -1.77 -4.51
C ALA A 202 -21.77 -1.38 -4.05
N SER A 203 -20.88 -2.36 -4.03
CA SER A 203 -19.47 -2.17 -3.73
C SER A 203 -18.59 -3.13 -4.52
N ILE A 204 -17.32 -2.76 -4.66
CA ILE A 204 -16.29 -3.56 -5.32
C ILE A 204 -15.10 -3.73 -4.39
N THR A 205 -14.60 -4.97 -4.31
CA THR A 205 -13.38 -5.31 -3.59
C THR A 205 -12.28 -5.63 -4.59
N PHE A 206 -11.16 -4.93 -4.48
CA PHE A 206 -9.92 -5.24 -5.20
C PHE A 206 -9.00 -6.03 -4.28
N SER A 207 -8.42 -7.12 -4.78
CA SER A 207 -7.35 -7.88 -4.10
C SER A 207 -6.19 -8.12 -5.07
N LEU A 208 -4.94 -8.10 -4.57
CA LEU A 208 -3.74 -8.26 -5.41
C LEU A 208 -3.72 -7.30 -6.61
N LEU A 209 -4.15 -6.07 -6.39
CA LEU A 209 -4.31 -5.03 -7.40
C LEU A 209 -2.94 -4.56 -7.87
N GLN A 210 -2.78 -4.51 -9.18
CA GLN A 210 -1.77 -3.73 -9.87
C GLN A 210 -2.41 -3.03 -11.06
N VAL A 211 -2.35 -1.71 -11.08
CA VAL A 211 -3.01 -0.92 -12.12
C VAL A 211 -2.13 0.24 -12.56
N GLN A 212 -2.21 0.54 -13.86
CA GLN A 212 -1.54 1.68 -14.45
C GLN A 212 -2.39 2.22 -15.59
N ALA A 213 -2.56 3.53 -15.63
CA ALA A 213 -3.19 4.26 -16.72
C ALA A 213 -2.20 5.24 -17.34
N TYR A 214 -2.56 5.78 -18.50
CA TYR A 214 -1.76 6.72 -19.29
C TYR A 214 -0.33 6.21 -19.57
N ILE A 215 -0.22 4.93 -19.92
CA ILE A 215 1.05 4.32 -20.31
C ILE A 215 1.47 4.84 -21.69
N HIS A 216 2.69 5.36 -21.81
CA HIS A 216 3.21 5.92 -23.07
C HIS A 216 4.43 5.18 -23.65
N SER A 217 5.01 4.22 -22.92
CA SER A 217 6.29 3.63 -23.32
C SER A 217 6.16 2.24 -23.96
N VAL A 218 6.97 2.04 -25.01
CA VAL A 218 7.07 0.77 -25.76
C VAL A 218 7.80 -0.32 -24.96
N SER A 219 8.58 0.04 -23.92
CA SER A 219 9.25 -0.96 -23.06
C SER A 219 8.25 -1.85 -22.31
N TYR A 220 6.97 -1.46 -22.32
CA TYR A 220 5.87 -2.14 -21.66
C TYR A 220 4.97 -2.96 -22.61
N ALA A 221 5.32 -3.03 -23.90
CA ALA A 221 4.48 -3.64 -24.94
C ALA A 221 4.42 -5.19 -24.88
N SER A 222 5.43 -5.85 -24.30
CA SER A 222 5.50 -7.30 -24.20
C SER A 222 5.10 -7.80 -22.81
N SER A 223 3.86 -8.31 -22.69
CA SER A 223 3.30 -9.09 -21.57
C SER A 223 3.51 -8.53 -20.15
N SER A 224 2.44 -8.01 -19.53
CA SER A 224 2.35 -7.63 -18.11
C SER A 224 3.30 -6.55 -17.60
N ALA A 225 3.95 -5.82 -18.52
CA ALA A 225 5.01 -4.90 -18.16
C ALA A 225 4.41 -3.59 -17.65
N PHE A 226 4.17 -3.55 -16.35
CA PHE A 226 3.91 -2.32 -15.64
C PHE A 226 5.19 -1.48 -15.52
N GLY A 227 5.04 -0.17 -15.39
CA GLY A 227 6.10 0.74 -14.97
C GLY A 227 6.48 0.53 -13.52
N ALA A 228 7.34 1.43 -13.01
CA ALA A 228 7.83 1.36 -11.64
C ALA A 228 6.66 1.23 -10.65
N LYS A 229 6.78 0.31 -9.70
CA LYS A 229 5.72 -0.03 -8.75
C LYS A 229 5.72 0.93 -7.56
N ILE A 230 4.56 1.51 -7.25
CA ILE A 230 4.27 2.30 -6.05
C ILE A 230 3.26 1.52 -5.20
N VAL A 231 3.55 1.35 -3.90
CA VAL A 231 2.65 0.66 -2.97
C VAL A 231 1.60 1.63 -2.46
N CYS A 232 0.34 1.21 -2.47
CA CYS A 232 -0.75 2.08 -2.05
C CYS A 232 -0.71 2.44 -0.57
N PRO A 233 -1.29 3.60 -0.18
CA PRO A 233 -1.15 4.14 1.18
C PRO A 233 -1.54 3.17 2.30
N ASN A 234 -2.63 2.41 2.12
CA ASN A 234 -3.09 1.44 3.11
C ASN A 234 -2.09 0.30 3.39
N ASP A 235 -1.21 0.00 2.43
CA ASP A 235 -0.21 -1.07 2.52
C ASP A 235 1.20 -0.57 2.85
N GLN A 236 1.39 0.75 2.99
CA GLN A 236 2.69 1.34 3.34
C GLN A 236 3.13 1.02 4.77
N HIS A 237 2.20 0.68 5.68
CA HIS A 237 2.53 0.34 7.07
C HIS A 237 3.49 -0.86 7.21
N GLN A 238 3.54 -1.76 6.23
CA GLN A 238 4.54 -2.84 6.24
C GLN A 238 5.97 -2.34 5.94
N ALA A 239 6.13 -1.23 5.19
CA ALA A 239 7.43 -0.62 4.96
C ALA A 239 7.90 0.18 6.19
N ASP A 240 6.96 0.77 6.94
CA ASP A 240 7.23 1.46 8.21
C ASP A 240 7.59 0.50 9.36
N LEU A 241 7.30 -0.79 9.18
CA LEU A 241 7.61 -1.84 10.15
C LEU A 241 9.13 -2.07 10.30
N VAL A 242 9.91 -1.84 9.23
CA VAL A 242 11.37 -2.06 9.26
C VAL A 242 12.07 -1.09 10.25
N PRO A 243 11.88 0.25 10.18
CA PRO A 243 12.42 1.16 11.19
C PRO A 243 11.99 0.83 12.62
N ILE A 244 10.74 0.38 12.84
CA ILE A 244 10.22 0.03 14.16
C ILE A 244 10.94 -1.21 14.71
N ILE A 245 11.12 -2.25 13.89
CA ILE A 245 11.87 -3.45 14.29
C ILE A 245 13.32 -3.08 14.60
N VAL A 246 13.99 -2.33 13.74
CA VAL A 246 15.39 -1.93 13.93
C VAL A 246 15.53 -1.08 15.19
N GLY A 247 14.62 -0.14 15.43
CA GLY A 247 14.58 0.68 16.64
C GLY A 247 14.39 -0.16 17.91
N SER A 248 13.47 -1.14 17.88
CA SER A 248 13.21 -2.03 19.01
C SER A 248 14.39 -2.95 19.34
N ALA A 249 15.05 -3.51 18.32
CA ALA A 249 16.22 -4.37 18.48
C ALA A 249 17.42 -3.61 19.06
N LEU A 250 17.64 -2.37 18.58
CA LEU A 250 18.72 -1.52 19.06
C LEU A 250 18.49 -1.09 20.53
N ALA A 251 17.27 -0.69 20.88
CA ALA A 251 16.91 -0.39 22.27
C ALA A 251 17.08 -1.61 23.19
N GLY A 252 16.65 -2.79 22.74
CA GLY A 252 16.84 -4.05 23.46
C GLY A 252 18.31 -4.38 23.71
N PHE A 253 19.18 -4.18 22.72
CA PHE A 253 20.62 -4.42 22.84
C PHE A 253 21.28 -3.46 23.84
N ILE A 254 20.85 -2.20 23.90
CA ILE A 254 21.34 -1.23 24.89
C ILE A 254 20.96 -1.66 26.31
N ILE A 255 19.70 -2.05 26.54
CA ILE A 255 19.26 -2.52 27.86
C ILE A 255 20.03 -3.78 28.26
N PHE A 256 20.21 -4.72 27.33
CA PHE A 256 20.96 -5.95 27.60
C PHE A 256 22.42 -5.68 27.97
N THR A 257 23.11 -4.83 27.21
CA THR A 257 24.51 -4.47 27.51
C THR A 257 24.63 -3.74 28.84
N MET A 258 23.65 -2.90 29.20
CA MET A 258 23.64 -2.22 30.49
C MET A 258 23.43 -3.20 31.66
N LEU A 259 22.52 -4.16 31.54
CA LEU A 259 22.31 -5.20 32.55
C LEU A 259 23.53 -6.11 32.70
N ALA A 260 24.16 -6.50 31.58
CA ALA A 260 25.38 -7.30 31.60
C ALA A 260 26.53 -6.55 32.28
N TYR A 261 26.67 -5.25 32.02
CA TYR A 261 27.66 -4.41 32.68
C TYR A 261 27.42 -4.28 34.19
N LEU A 262 26.17 -4.10 34.62
CA LEU A 262 25.82 -4.05 36.04
C LEU A 262 26.06 -5.38 36.75
N ALA A 263 25.70 -6.51 36.12
CA ALA A 263 25.98 -7.83 36.66
C ALA A 263 27.49 -8.11 36.74
N TYR A 264 28.25 -7.73 35.70
CA TYR A 264 29.71 -7.79 35.72
C TYR A 264 30.29 -6.96 36.87
N ARG A 265 29.81 -5.73 37.06
CA ARG A 265 30.23 -4.85 38.14
C ARG A 265 29.86 -5.37 39.53
N ALA A 266 28.69 -5.99 39.69
CA ALA A 266 28.23 -6.56 40.95
C ALA A 266 28.95 -7.86 41.33
N CYS A 267 29.42 -8.62 40.34
CA CYS A 267 30.18 -9.86 40.56
C CYS A 267 31.70 -9.64 40.71
N LEU A 268 32.20 -8.40 40.56
CA LEU A 268 33.60 -8.09 40.81
C LEU A 268 33.90 -8.18 42.32
N PRO A 269 34.86 -9.01 42.74
CA PRO A 269 35.29 -9.10 44.14
C PRO A 269 35.78 -7.73 44.63
N ALA A 270 35.49 -7.40 45.90
CA ALA A 270 35.84 -6.11 46.52
C ALA A 270 37.34 -5.77 46.49
N GLU A 271 38.19 -6.75 46.20
CA GLU A 271 39.65 -6.62 46.16
C GLU A 271 40.17 -5.80 44.96
N VAL A 272 39.39 -5.65 43.87
CA VAL A 272 39.82 -4.88 42.68
C VAL A 272 39.37 -3.41 42.73
N ILE A 273 38.36 -3.07 43.55
CA ILE A 273 37.86 -1.69 43.66
C ILE A 273 38.80 -0.81 44.51
N GLN A 274 39.63 -1.41 45.38
CA GLN A 274 40.61 -0.67 46.19
C GLN A 274 41.87 -0.23 45.42
N LEU A 275 42.13 -0.75 44.21
CA LEU A 275 43.28 -0.34 43.39
C LEU A 275 43.04 0.95 42.58
N VAL A 276 41.78 1.39 42.42
CA VAL A 276 41.44 2.61 41.67
C VAL A 276 41.34 3.85 42.58
N ASN A 277 41.42 3.69 43.90
CA ASN A 277 41.38 4.81 44.85
C ASN A 277 42.34 4.62 46.04
N ALA A 278 43.66 4.58 45.77
CA ALA A 278 44.68 4.55 46.81
C ALA A 278 45.75 5.66 46.71
N ASN A 279 45.78 6.46 45.62
CA ASN A 279 46.84 7.46 45.40
C ASN A 279 46.36 8.91 45.33
N SER A 280 45.33 9.29 46.11
CA SER A 280 45.01 10.70 46.33
C SER A 280 45.57 11.25 47.65
N HIS A 281 46.66 10.68 48.17
CA HIS A 281 47.44 11.32 49.22
C HIS A 281 48.60 12.09 48.60
N ILE A 282 48.28 13.37 48.39
CA ILE A 282 49.19 14.52 48.42
C ILE A 282 50.28 14.26 49.47
N ASN A 283 51.54 14.28 49.05
CA ASN A 283 52.63 14.58 49.97
C ASN A 283 53.56 15.60 49.31
N GLU A 284 53.41 16.83 49.77
CA GLU A 284 54.37 17.91 49.63
C GLU A 284 55.70 17.50 50.26
N THR A 285 56.80 17.59 49.50
CA THR A 285 58.13 17.99 50.00
C THR A 285 59.05 18.13 48.78
N LEU A 286 59.21 19.33 48.19
CA LEU A 286 60.11 20.43 48.56
C LEU A 286 61.61 20.10 48.40
N SER A 287 62.15 20.47 47.23
CA SER A 287 63.53 20.93 46.98
C SER A 287 63.51 21.65 45.61
N SER A 288 63.52 22.99 45.51
CA SER A 288 64.70 23.89 45.65
C SER A 288 65.87 23.38 44.81
N ASP A 289 66.45 24.04 43.81
CA ASP A 289 66.42 25.35 43.17
C ASP A 289 66.91 25.07 41.70
N ASP A 290 66.79 25.86 40.63
CA ASP A 290 67.17 27.26 40.41
C ASP A 290 66.79 27.67 38.96
N GLU A 291 66.49 28.97 38.84
CA GLU A 291 66.78 29.92 37.75
C GLU A 291 66.14 29.85 36.34
N ASP A 292 65.36 30.92 36.09
CA ASP A 292 65.38 31.83 34.94
C ASP A 292 65.05 31.32 33.53
N ASN A 293 63.88 31.74 33.02
CA ASN A 293 63.76 32.85 32.05
C ASN A 293 62.31 32.94 31.52
N PRO A 294 61.60 34.09 31.64
CA PRO A 294 60.28 34.26 31.06
C PRO A 294 60.41 34.95 29.71
N ASN A 295 60.15 34.23 28.61
CA ASN A 295 59.68 34.84 27.37
C ASN A 295 58.95 33.79 26.51
N ASP A 296 57.70 34.12 26.23
CA ASP A 296 57.06 34.00 24.93
C ASP A 296 56.37 32.69 24.46
N ILE A 297 55.03 32.84 24.40
CA ILE A 297 54.09 32.58 23.28
C ILE A 297 53.83 31.11 22.86
N ILE A 298 52.54 30.72 22.90
CA ILE A 298 51.65 30.42 21.75
C ILE A 298 50.54 29.47 22.20
N ILE A 299 49.33 30.03 22.32
CA ILE A 299 48.06 29.33 22.15
C ILE A 299 47.97 28.95 20.68
N ASN A 300 47.79 27.67 20.35
CA ASN A 300 47.20 27.30 19.07
C ASN A 300 46.27 26.08 19.22
N SER A 301 44.99 26.42 19.24
CA SER A 301 43.89 25.68 18.64
C SER A 301 44.31 25.06 17.31
N PHE A 302 44.14 23.74 17.16
CA PHE A 302 44.09 23.09 15.86
C PHE A 302 42.78 22.30 15.78
N ASP A 303 41.84 22.90 15.06
CA ASP A 303 40.62 22.30 14.59
C ASP A 303 40.67 22.25 13.05
N HIS A 304 40.07 21.21 12.50
CA HIS A 304 39.69 20.98 11.11
C HIS A 304 40.71 21.16 9.96
N LYS A 305 40.98 20.04 9.27
CA LYS A 305 41.27 20.01 7.84
C LYS A 305 40.19 19.20 7.10
N LEU A 306 39.56 19.88 6.13
CA LEU A 306 39.34 19.33 4.79
C LEU A 306 40.69 19.08 4.11
#